data_AF-A0AAW0PLI0-F1
#
_entry.id   AF-A0AAW0PLI0-F1
#
_cell.length_a   1.000
_cell.length_b   1.000
_cell.length_c   1.000
_cell.angle_alpha   90.00
_cell.angle_beta   90.00
_cell.angle_gamma   90.00
#
_symmetry.space_group_name_H-M   'P 1'
#
loop_
_entity.id
_entity.type
_entity.pdbx_description
1 polymer ?
#
loop_
_entity_poly.entity_id
_entity_poly.type
_entity_poly.pdbx_seq_one_letter_code
_entity_poly.pdbx_strand_id
1 'polypeptide(L)'
;MEDITGLVTRHRTYAKTTAALMHEMLAKQDVLLEQQARIFSLLSSSQPLPDCSLDYSDLPLRDPQGLVEMEAKLQDQDYRNKLIKHLSLIGGMDARDAVFRMMKRVLSNNLATKSNWRGMNGKCPFASLQLKEVIIAAALKNPLTPALSACEVERYIKRWLQLAMDREGGRKRRAKLQVLS
;
A
#
# COMPACT_ATOMS: atom_id res chain seq x y z
N MET A 1 -37.07 -48.82 -46.63
CA MET A 1 -37.69 -47.50 -46.87
C MET A 1 -37.98 -46.90 -45.52
N GLU A 2 -37.28 -45.85 -45.09
CA GLU A 2 -37.66 -45.13 -43.88
C GLU A 2 -39.02 -44.46 -44.08
N ASP A 3 -39.90 -44.56 -43.09
CA ASP A 3 -41.24 -43.99 -43.05
C ASP A 3 -41.17 -42.45 -42.98
N ILE A 4 -41.83 -41.77 -43.93
CA ILE A 4 -41.91 -40.30 -44.07
C ILE A 4 -42.35 -39.65 -42.76
N THR A 5 -43.21 -40.33 -42.00
CA THR A 5 -43.73 -39.86 -40.71
C THR A 5 -42.64 -39.78 -39.64
N GLY A 6 -41.69 -40.70 -39.66
CA GLY A 6 -40.50 -40.71 -38.79
C GLY A 6 -39.50 -39.61 -39.13
N LEU A 7 -39.38 -39.26 -40.41
CA LEU A 7 -38.52 -38.16 -40.86
C LEU A 7 -39.05 -36.79 -40.41
N VAL A 8 -40.36 -36.56 -40.54
CA VAL A 8 -41.01 -35.30 -40.13
C VAL A 8 -40.95 -35.10 -38.62
N THR A 9 -41.13 -36.16 -37.82
CA THR A 9 -41.01 -36.09 -36.36
C THR A 9 -39.58 -35.84 -35.89
N ARG A 10 -38.58 -36.46 -36.52
CA ARG A 10 -37.16 -36.13 -36.30
C ARG A 10 -36.86 -34.67 -36.64
N HIS A 11 -37.30 -34.19 -37.79
CA HIS A 11 -37.05 -32.80 -38.19
C HIS A 11 -37.70 -31.79 -37.22
N ARG A 12 -38.92 -32.08 -36.72
CA ARG A 12 -39.61 -31.25 -35.72
C ARG A 12 -38.92 -31.29 -34.35
N THR A 13 -38.35 -32.43 -33.95
CA THR A 13 -37.62 -32.55 -32.69
C THR A 13 -36.27 -31.83 -32.76
N TYR A 14 -35.51 -31.98 -33.86
CA TYR A 14 -34.29 -31.20 -34.09
C TYR A 14 -34.56 -29.70 -34.04
N ALA A 15 -35.58 -29.21 -34.77
CA ALA A 15 -35.93 -27.79 -34.77
C ALA A 15 -36.27 -27.24 -33.37
N LYS A 16 -36.97 -28.04 -32.55
CA LYS A 16 -37.28 -27.67 -31.15
C LYS A 16 -36.03 -27.62 -30.28
N THR A 17 -35.16 -28.62 -30.37
CA THR A 17 -33.91 -28.68 -29.60
C THR A 17 -32.96 -27.55 -30.00
N THR A 18 -32.84 -27.24 -31.30
CA THR A 18 -32.01 -26.11 -31.76
C THR A 18 -32.54 -24.77 -31.27
N ALA A 19 -33.86 -24.59 -31.25
CA ALA A 19 -34.47 -23.36 -30.72
C ALA A 19 -34.19 -23.21 -29.21
N ALA A 20 -34.34 -24.28 -28.43
CA ALA A 20 -34.03 -24.28 -27.00
C ALA A 20 -32.55 -23.94 -26.73
N LEU A 21 -31.63 -24.54 -27.48
CA LEU A 21 -30.20 -24.27 -27.38
C LEU A 21 -29.86 -22.82 -27.75
N MET A 22 -30.48 -22.27 -28.79
CA MET A 22 -30.30 -20.86 -29.17
C MET A 22 -30.80 -19.91 -28.08
N HIS A 23 -31.97 -20.18 -27.48
CA HIS A 23 -32.47 -19.39 -26.35
C HIS A 23 -31.52 -19.44 -25.15
N GLU A 24 -30.97 -20.61 -24.83
CA GLU A 24 -29.99 -20.75 -23.75
C GLU A 24 -28.70 -19.97 -24.06
N MET A 25 -28.23 -20.02 -25.32
CA MET A 25 -27.04 -19.29 -25.75
C MET A 25 -27.24 -17.76 -25.68
N LEU A 26 -28.41 -17.26 -26.09
CA LEU A 26 -28.76 -15.84 -25.99
C LEU A 26 -28.81 -15.39 -24.52
N ALA A 27 -29.47 -16.16 -23.64
CA ALA A 27 -29.51 -15.85 -22.22
C ALA A 27 -28.10 -15.82 -21.58
N LYS A 28 -27.21 -16.72 -21.99
CA LYS A 28 -25.80 -16.71 -21.56
C LYS A 28 -25.04 -15.48 -22.08
N GLN A 29 -25.32 -15.01 -23.28
CA GLN A 29 -24.73 -13.78 -23.82
C GLN A 29 -25.16 -12.55 -23.02
N ASP A 30 -26.45 -12.44 -22.66
CA ASP A 30 -26.95 -11.33 -21.84
C ASP A 30 -26.25 -11.27 -20.47
N VAL A 31 -26.12 -12.43 -19.80
CA VAL A 31 -25.40 -12.53 -18.53
C VAL A 31 -23.92 -12.18 -18.69
N LEU A 32 -23.27 -12.60 -19.78
CA LEU A 32 -21.87 -12.28 -20.05
C LEU A 32 -21.66 -10.78 -20.24
N LEU A 33 -22.55 -10.11 -20.98
CA LEU A 33 -22.49 -8.66 -21.18
C LEU A 33 -22.65 -7.91 -19.85
N GLU A 34 -23.57 -8.36 -18.98
CA GLU A 34 -23.75 -7.79 -17.65
C GLU A 34 -22.51 -8.00 -16.75
N GLN A 35 -21.88 -9.17 -16.83
CA GLN A 35 -20.61 -9.44 -16.13
C GLN A 35 -19.47 -8.56 -16.64
N GLN A 36 -19.35 -8.38 -17.95
CA GLN A 36 -18.35 -7.51 -18.57
C GLN A 36 -18.54 -6.05 -18.14
N ALA A 37 -19.79 -5.56 -18.10
CA ALA A 37 -20.09 -4.21 -17.61
C ALA A 37 -19.69 -4.02 -16.14
N ARG A 38 -19.93 -5.03 -15.29
CA ARG A 38 -19.46 -5.02 -13.89
C ARG A 38 -17.94 -5.00 -13.78
N ILE A 39 -17.24 -5.85 -14.52
CA ILE A 39 -15.77 -5.87 -14.55
C ILE A 39 -15.24 -4.51 -15.01
N PHE A 40 -15.79 -3.95 -16.07
CA PHE A 40 -15.40 -2.64 -16.57
C PHE A 40 -15.62 -1.54 -15.54
N SER A 41 -16.75 -1.56 -14.82
CA SER A 41 -17.01 -0.63 -13.71
C SER A 41 -16.02 -0.78 -12.55
N LEU A 42 -15.67 -2.02 -12.17
CA LEU A 42 -14.65 -2.29 -11.13
C LEU A 42 -13.25 -1.82 -11.57
N LEU A 43 -12.89 -2.06 -12.82
CA LEU A 43 -11.62 -1.61 -13.39
C LEU A 43 -11.58 -0.08 -13.59
N SER A 44 -12.71 0.56 -13.91
CA SER A 44 -12.80 2.01 -14.10
C SER A 44 -12.91 2.78 -12.77
N SER A 45 -13.48 2.15 -11.73
CA SER A 45 -13.48 2.70 -10.36
C SER A 45 -12.10 2.57 -9.69
N SER A 46 -11.23 1.69 -10.22
CA SER A 46 -9.79 1.82 -10.01
C SER A 46 -9.35 3.09 -10.73
N GLN A 47 -9.47 4.21 -10.02
CA GLN A 47 -8.98 5.52 -10.43
C GLN A 47 -7.64 5.32 -11.16
N PRO A 48 -7.45 5.95 -12.34
CA PRO A 48 -6.13 6.01 -12.97
C PRO A 48 -5.15 6.38 -11.87
N LEU A 49 -4.02 5.67 -11.77
CA LEU A 49 -2.95 6.09 -10.85
C LEU A 49 -2.80 7.60 -11.05
N PRO A 50 -3.09 8.44 -10.03
CA PRO A 50 -2.91 9.87 -10.16
C PRO A 50 -1.48 10.04 -10.63
N ASP A 51 -1.30 10.79 -11.72
CA ASP A 51 0.00 11.05 -12.33
C ASP A 51 1.04 11.19 -11.22
N CYS A 52 1.90 10.17 -11.10
CA CYS A 52 2.69 9.91 -9.90
C CYS A 52 3.87 10.88 -9.78
N SER A 53 3.82 12.04 -10.44
CA SER A 53 4.82 13.08 -10.31
C SER A 53 4.57 13.92 -9.04
N LEU A 54 4.47 13.26 -7.88
CA LEU A 54 4.89 13.96 -6.67
C LEU A 54 6.41 13.96 -6.68
N ASP A 55 6.98 15.15 -6.64
CA ASP A 55 8.41 15.30 -6.45
C ASP A 55 8.77 14.89 -5.03
N TYR A 56 9.16 13.63 -4.86
CA TYR A 56 9.68 13.09 -3.60
C TYR A 56 11.18 13.33 -3.45
N SER A 57 11.79 14.22 -4.26
CA SER A 57 13.23 14.55 -4.18
C SER A 57 13.66 15.07 -2.80
N ASP A 58 12.71 15.62 -2.04
CA ASP A 58 12.93 16.09 -0.66
C ASP A 58 13.15 14.95 0.34
N LEU A 59 12.82 13.71 -0.03
CA LEU A 59 13.02 12.53 0.81
C LEU A 59 14.36 11.85 0.54
N PRO A 60 15.08 11.36 1.57
CA PRO A 60 14.72 11.41 2.98
C PRO A 60 15.03 12.77 3.64
N LEU A 61 14.20 13.17 4.60
CA LEU A 61 14.34 14.41 5.37
C LEU A 61 15.64 14.42 6.17
N ARG A 62 16.45 15.47 5.97
CA ARG A 62 17.83 15.56 6.50
C ARG A 62 17.96 16.38 7.76
N ASP A 63 17.09 17.37 7.91
CA ASP A 63 17.17 18.38 8.94
C ASP A 63 15.76 18.75 9.48
N PRO A 64 15.70 19.48 10.61
CA PRO A 64 14.42 19.89 11.19
C PRO A 64 13.62 20.87 10.33
N GLN A 65 14.26 21.65 9.46
CA GLN A 65 13.54 22.61 8.60
C GLN A 65 12.74 21.87 7.55
N GLY A 66 13.35 20.92 6.85
CA GLY A 66 12.64 20.06 5.89
C GLY A 66 11.50 19.26 6.56
N LEU A 67 11.63 18.94 7.85
CA LEU A 67 10.54 18.32 8.61
C LEU A 67 9.35 19.25 8.81
N VAL A 68 9.59 20.53 9.14
CA VAL A 68 8.54 21.54 9.27
C VAL A 68 7.85 21.78 7.93
N GLU A 69 8.62 21.90 6.85
CA GLU A 69 8.09 22.07 5.49
C GLU A 69 7.25 20.86 5.06
N MET A 70 7.70 19.64 5.37
CA MET A 70 6.92 18.43 5.14
C MET A 70 5.61 18.43 5.93
N GLU A 71 5.63 18.79 7.21
CA GLU A 71 4.41 18.88 8.04
C GLU A 71 3.41 19.91 7.50
N ALA A 72 3.90 21.01 6.91
CA ALA A 72 3.05 21.97 6.21
C ALA A 72 2.45 21.38 4.91
N LYS A 73 3.25 20.68 4.10
CA LYS A 73 2.75 19.96 2.89
C LYS A 73 1.71 18.90 3.25
N LEU A 74 1.84 18.25 4.41
CA LEU A 74 0.90 17.22 4.88
C LEU A 74 -0.48 17.73 5.30
N GLN A 75 -0.65 19.06 5.43
CA GLN A 75 -1.98 19.67 5.62
C GLN A 75 -2.85 19.55 4.37
N ASP A 76 -2.24 19.44 3.19
CA ASP A 76 -2.93 19.13 1.95
C ASP A 76 -3.29 17.63 1.92
N GLN A 77 -4.60 17.36 1.88
CA GLN A 77 -5.13 16.00 1.92
C GLN A 77 -4.75 15.18 0.66
N ASP A 78 -4.62 15.80 -0.50
CA ASP A 78 -4.21 15.14 -1.73
C ASP A 78 -2.74 14.77 -1.67
N TYR A 79 -1.88 15.70 -1.21
CA TYR A 79 -0.47 15.40 -0.99
C TYR A 79 -0.29 14.27 0.02
N ARG A 80 -1.00 14.35 1.16
CA ARG A 80 -1.03 13.31 2.19
C ARG A 80 -1.42 11.95 1.63
N ASN A 81 -2.52 11.87 0.88
CA ASN A 81 -3.01 10.61 0.29
C ASN A 81 -2.02 10.02 -0.72
N LYS A 82 -1.41 10.87 -1.55
CA LYS A 82 -0.39 10.44 -2.51
C LYS A 82 0.87 9.93 -1.81
N LEU A 83 1.33 10.58 -0.73
CA LEU A 83 2.47 10.08 0.05
C LEU A 83 2.14 8.75 0.74
N ILE A 84 0.94 8.60 1.32
CA ILE A 84 0.47 7.32 1.88
C ILE A 84 0.52 6.23 0.81
N LYS A 85 0.00 6.50 -0.39
CA LYS A 85 0.00 5.55 -1.52
C LYS A 85 1.44 5.18 -1.89
N HIS A 86 2.33 6.16 -2.06
CA HIS A 86 3.73 5.90 -2.39
C HIS A 86 4.44 5.03 -1.34
N LEU A 87 4.28 5.36 -0.05
CA LEU A 87 4.91 4.59 1.03
C LEU A 87 4.30 3.18 1.18
N SER A 88 3.00 2.99 0.90
CA SER A 88 2.34 1.69 0.98
C SER A 88 2.89 0.66 -0.02
N LEU A 89 3.53 1.12 -1.10
CA LEU A 89 4.20 0.25 -2.08
C LEU A 89 5.53 -0.30 -1.54
N ILE A 90 6.05 0.24 -0.44
CA ILE A 90 7.30 -0.22 0.17
C ILE A 90 7.02 -1.50 0.94
N GLY A 91 7.31 -2.63 0.30
CA GLY A 91 7.31 -3.94 0.95
C GLY A 91 8.54 -4.21 1.80
N GLY A 92 8.53 -5.36 2.45
CA GLY A 92 9.65 -5.95 3.19
C GLY A 92 9.46 -7.45 3.27
N MET A 93 10.44 -8.14 3.85
CA MET A 93 10.31 -9.58 4.11
C MET A 93 9.23 -9.88 5.16
N ASP A 94 9.06 -8.96 6.11
CA ASP A 94 8.01 -9.00 7.12
C ASP A 94 7.50 -7.58 7.41
N ALA A 95 6.48 -7.46 8.26
CA ALA A 95 5.88 -6.18 8.62
C ALA A 95 6.88 -5.20 9.28
N ARG A 96 7.82 -5.73 10.07
CA ARG A 96 8.85 -4.90 10.72
C ARG A 96 9.80 -4.34 9.67
N ASP A 97 10.28 -5.16 8.75
CA ASP A 97 11.18 -4.76 7.66
C ASP A 97 10.49 -3.73 6.74
N ALA A 98 9.21 -3.94 6.41
CA ALA A 98 8.43 -2.98 5.64
C ALA A 98 8.39 -1.60 6.32
N VAL A 99 8.02 -1.53 7.60
CA VAL A 99 8.02 -0.27 8.37
C VAL A 99 9.43 0.33 8.46
N PHE A 100 10.47 -0.50 8.66
CA PHE A 100 11.86 -0.02 8.73
C PHE A 100 12.33 0.59 7.41
N ARG A 101 11.92 0.02 6.28
CA ARG A 101 12.19 0.52 4.93
C ARG A 101 11.43 1.81 4.66
N MET A 102 10.15 1.90 5.04
CA MET A 102 9.38 3.14 4.97
C MET A 102 10.07 4.25 5.77
N MET A 103 10.44 3.98 7.02
CA MET A 103 11.17 4.96 7.85
C MET A 103 12.48 5.43 7.22
N LYS A 104 13.25 4.53 6.59
CA LYS A 104 14.50 4.86 5.88
C LYS A 104 14.26 5.72 4.64
N ARG A 105 13.11 5.59 3.98
CA ARG A 105 12.72 6.45 2.86
C ARG A 105 12.32 7.84 3.32
N VAL A 106 11.69 7.96 4.49
CA VAL A 106 11.17 9.24 4.96
C VAL A 106 12.21 10.05 5.76
N LEU A 107 12.96 9.42 6.66
CA LEU A 107 13.92 10.11 7.54
C LEU A 107 15.35 9.65 7.28
N SER A 108 16.25 10.62 7.16
CA SER A 108 17.68 10.35 7.19
C SER A 108 18.13 9.87 8.57
N ASN A 109 19.30 9.22 8.64
CA ASN A 109 19.87 8.85 9.93
C ASN A 109 20.22 10.08 10.78
N ASN A 110 20.70 11.16 10.16
CA ASN A 110 21.05 12.41 10.86
C ASN A 110 19.84 12.95 11.63
N LEU A 111 18.70 13.12 10.96
CA LEU A 111 17.48 13.58 11.59
C LEU A 111 16.97 12.56 12.62
N ALA A 112 17.02 11.26 12.30
CA ALA A 112 16.58 10.21 13.22
C ALA A 112 17.33 10.25 14.57
N THR A 113 18.64 10.55 14.59
CA THR A 113 19.40 10.66 15.85
C THR A 113 19.00 11.87 16.71
N LYS A 114 18.46 12.91 16.07
CA LYS A 114 17.95 14.15 16.69
C LYS A 114 16.46 14.05 17.07
N SER A 115 15.81 12.93 16.78
CA SER A 115 14.41 12.66 17.09
C SER A 115 14.28 11.54 18.11
N ASN A 116 13.19 11.53 18.84
CA ASN A 116 12.73 10.34 19.56
C ASN A 116 11.20 10.34 19.61
N TRP A 117 10.60 9.29 20.18
CA TRP A 117 9.15 9.19 20.20
C TRP A 117 8.47 10.36 20.95
N ARG A 118 8.94 10.69 22.15
CA ARG A 118 8.28 11.64 23.06
C ARG A 118 8.79 13.09 22.97
N GLY A 119 9.89 13.34 22.28
CA GLY A 119 10.60 14.61 22.26
C GLY A 119 11.46 14.90 23.50
N MET A 120 11.85 13.87 24.25
CA MET A 120 12.66 14.07 25.46
C MET A 120 14.05 14.62 25.14
N ASN A 121 14.64 15.36 26.09
CA ASN A 121 16.00 15.94 26.02
C ASN A 121 16.18 16.90 24.83
N GLY A 122 15.16 17.71 24.53
CA GLY A 122 15.20 18.68 23.43
C GLY A 122 15.20 18.05 22.03
N LYS A 123 14.89 16.76 21.92
CA LYS A 123 14.76 16.08 20.62
C LYS A 123 13.39 16.32 20.00
N CYS A 124 13.30 16.16 18.69
CA CYS A 124 12.02 16.29 17.99
C CYS A 124 11.04 15.18 18.44
N PRO A 125 9.80 15.53 18.88
CA PRO A 125 8.76 14.58 19.27
C PRO A 125 8.10 13.95 18.04
N PHE A 126 8.54 12.75 17.64
CA PHE A 126 7.98 12.10 16.46
C PHE A 126 6.50 11.71 16.63
N ALA A 127 6.05 11.46 17.86
CA ALA A 127 4.67 11.06 18.15
C ALA A 127 3.62 12.12 17.82
N SER A 128 4.01 13.41 17.79
CA SER A 128 3.08 14.52 17.51
C SER A 128 3.06 14.94 16.05
N LEU A 129 3.86 14.32 15.19
CA LEU A 129 3.96 14.67 13.77
C LEU A 129 2.84 14.01 12.97
N GLN A 130 2.30 14.69 11.97
CA GLN A 130 1.36 14.10 11.02
C GLN A 130 2.02 13.00 10.18
N LEU A 131 3.34 13.12 9.98
CA LEU A 131 4.15 12.13 9.28
C LEU A 131 4.07 10.75 9.92
N LYS A 132 3.89 10.67 11.26
CA LYS A 132 3.61 9.40 11.96
C LYS A 132 2.33 8.76 11.42
N GLU A 133 1.25 9.52 11.33
CA GLU A 133 -0.05 9.03 10.86
C GLU A 133 0.00 8.59 9.39
N VAL A 134 0.78 9.29 8.57
CA VAL A 134 1.03 8.89 7.18
C VAL A 134 1.70 7.52 7.11
N ILE A 135 2.75 7.30 7.89
CA ILE A 135 3.49 6.03 7.90
C ILE A 135 2.61 4.89 8.44
N ILE A 136 1.81 5.16 9.48
CA ILE A 136 0.85 4.18 10.00
C ILE A 136 -0.16 3.82 8.92
N ALA A 137 -0.81 4.80 8.30
CA ALA A 137 -1.78 4.55 7.24
C ALA A 137 -1.17 3.81 6.04
N ALA A 138 0.07 4.14 5.67
CA ALA A 138 0.80 3.47 4.59
C ALA A 138 1.09 2.00 4.93
N ALA A 139 1.53 1.70 6.15
CA ALA A 139 1.77 0.35 6.61
C ALA A 139 0.48 -0.48 6.67
N LEU A 140 -0.63 0.09 7.14
CA LEU A 140 -1.91 -0.60 7.20
C LEU A 140 -2.53 -0.86 5.82
N LYS A 141 -2.25 0.01 4.82
CA LYS A 141 -2.68 -0.18 3.43
C LYS A 141 -1.77 -1.11 2.64
N ASN A 142 -0.62 -1.52 3.17
CA ASN A 142 0.29 -2.39 2.46
C ASN A 142 -0.29 -3.82 2.36
N PRO A 143 -0.53 -4.34 1.15
CA PRO A 143 -1.14 -5.66 0.96
C PRO A 143 -0.27 -6.81 1.50
N LEU A 144 1.03 -6.59 1.71
CA LEU A 144 1.96 -7.57 2.27
C LEU A 144 1.88 -7.67 3.82
N THR A 145 1.12 -6.79 4.47
CA THR A 145 1.01 -6.75 5.94
C THR A 145 -0.46 -6.70 6.42
N PRO A 146 -1.32 -7.67 6.05
CA PRO A 146 -2.77 -7.59 6.22
C PRO A 146 -3.25 -7.64 7.68
N ALA A 147 -2.47 -8.22 8.60
CA ALA A 147 -2.84 -8.38 10.02
C ALA A 147 -2.18 -7.35 10.94
N LEU A 148 -1.48 -6.36 10.37
CA LEU A 148 -0.71 -5.40 11.15
C LEU A 148 -1.62 -4.38 11.82
N SER A 149 -1.44 -4.15 13.13
CA SER A 149 -2.17 -3.12 13.86
C SER A 149 -1.41 -1.80 13.94
N ALA A 150 -2.12 -0.68 14.14
CA ALA A 150 -1.49 0.64 14.32
C ALA A 150 -0.49 0.65 15.50
N CYS A 151 -0.83 -0.04 16.60
CA CYS A 151 0.04 -0.16 17.78
C CYS A 151 1.36 -0.87 17.47
N GLU A 152 1.32 -1.91 16.64
CA GLU A 152 2.54 -2.60 16.19
C GLU A 152 3.38 -1.76 15.27
N VAL A 153 2.77 -1.00 14.35
CA VAL A 153 3.49 -0.03 13.51
C VAL A 153 4.21 0.98 14.39
N GLU A 154 3.52 1.57 15.37
CA GLU A 154 4.16 2.49 16.32
C GLU A 154 5.33 1.84 17.06
N ARG A 155 5.18 0.59 17.49
CA ARG A 155 6.25 -0.16 18.16
C ARG A 155 7.48 -0.31 17.24
N TYR A 156 7.27 -0.59 15.96
CA TYR A 156 8.35 -0.66 14.98
C TYR A 156 8.99 0.71 14.71
N ILE A 157 8.20 1.78 14.60
CA ILE A 157 8.72 3.15 14.45
C ILE A 157 9.57 3.54 15.68
N LYS A 158 9.06 3.33 16.90
CA LYS A 158 9.78 3.57 18.16
C LYS A 158 11.11 2.82 18.16
N ARG A 159 11.09 1.53 17.84
CA ARG A 159 12.31 0.71 17.78
C ARG A 159 13.28 1.22 16.72
N TRP A 160 12.79 1.63 15.55
CA TRP A 160 13.62 2.20 14.50
C TRP A 160 14.30 3.49 14.98
N LEU A 161 13.58 4.42 15.62
CA LEU A 161 14.19 5.65 16.15
C LEU A 161 15.22 5.38 17.25
N GLN A 162 14.95 4.46 18.17
CA GLN A 162 15.91 4.05 19.22
C GLN A 162 17.23 3.53 18.65
N LEU A 163 17.16 2.79 17.55
CA LEU A 163 18.33 2.22 16.88
C LEU A 163 19.11 3.24 16.04
N ALA A 164 18.67 4.50 15.93
CA ALA A 164 19.34 5.50 15.11
C ALA A 164 20.81 5.72 15.51
N MET A 165 21.09 5.77 16.83
CA MET A 165 22.44 5.94 17.37
C MET A 165 23.37 4.74 17.11
N ASP A 166 22.82 3.57 16.78
CA ASP A 166 23.58 2.35 16.56
C ASP A 166 24.02 2.20 15.10
N ARG A 167 23.34 2.89 14.18
CA ARG A 167 23.62 2.89 12.75
C ARG A 167 24.95 3.57 12.44
N GLU A 168 25.45 3.37 11.23
CA GLU A 168 26.68 4.04 10.73
C GLU A 168 27.89 3.85 11.68
N GLY A 169 28.04 2.64 12.21
CA GLY A 169 29.15 2.28 13.09
C GLY A 169 29.00 2.74 14.55
N GLY A 170 27.88 3.34 14.94
CA GLY A 170 27.64 3.78 16.31
C GLY A 170 27.74 2.65 17.34
N ARG A 171 27.21 1.46 17.01
CA ARG A 171 27.38 0.27 17.86
C ARG A 171 28.85 -0.11 18.07
N LYS A 172 29.65 -0.11 17.00
CA LYS A 172 31.08 -0.44 17.06
C LYS A 172 31.86 0.56 17.91
N ARG A 173 31.55 1.86 17.78
CA ARG A 173 32.17 2.92 18.60
C ARG A 173 31.89 2.74 20.09
N ARG A 174 30.63 2.46 20.48
CA ARG A 174 30.28 2.21 21.89
C ARG A 174 30.94 0.96 22.45
N ALA A 175 30.97 -0.13 21.67
CA ALA A 175 31.65 -1.35 22.07
C ALA A 175 33.16 -1.10 22.31
N LYS A 176 33.81 -0.31 21.45
CA LYS A 176 35.22 0.08 21.64
C LYS A 176 35.44 0.93 22.89
N LEU A 177 34.55 1.87 23.19
CA LEU A 177 34.63 2.72 24.39
C LEU A 177 34.48 1.92 25.68
N GLN A 178 33.61 0.89 25.71
CA GLN A 178 33.42 0.03 26.88
C GLN A 178 34.61 -0.89 27.18
N VAL A 179 35.42 -1.22 26.17
CA VAL A 179 36.64 -2.03 26.34
C VAL A 179 37.83 -1.19 26.79
N LEU A 180 37.74 0.14 26.65
CA LEU A 180 38.80 1.10 26.99
C LEU A 180 38.59 1.80 28.35
N SER A 181 37.47 1.54 29.02
CA SER A 181 37.10 2.08 30.34
C SER A 181 37.25 1.03 31.44
#